data_AF-A0A8J7TQG9-F1
#
_entry.id   AF-A0A8J7TQG9-F1
#
_cell.length_a   1.000
_cell.length_b   1.000
_cell.length_c   1.000
_cell.angle_alpha   90.00
_cell.angle_beta   90.00
_cell.angle_gamma   90.00
#
_symmetry.space_group_name_H-M   'P 1'
#
loop_
_entity.id
_entity.type
_entity.pdbx_description
1 polymer ?
#
loop_
_entity_poly.entity_id
_entity_poly.type
_entity_poly.pdbx_seq_one_letter_code
_entity_poly.pdbx_strand_id
1 'polypeptide(L)'
;MNKRPSTAILLGPLLASLLQPHALYARDGSTPPARGEILRPADPVVPPFECEARVGYDRDLVLPGYLLPTSAGARTCIPFTSTAAHAPAGYKGDYYVDEFSDAKLRERWQACKADKACYDRVYKQVMARHPPNKEYNDADPRHRFLLGKVEEKGGDTDLKTVRRPAFFAAAPYNEPIAAADASTYIVEFTAPAEPYERLHKNLSDDIRLRGWYIRGAGVDDGKGGKRRALIVMSGGGGDRVTAVDDPADTLYSIDAKTGESVLNNYPSKTTGAKGQAAWRRVQHSLLQAGFDVLAFDRRGIGVSGGFSDTNTLQQGRDLLAILASLRTGKGMRALTPSGDLQQGRAAASALRGGAPDAGLPVLLLGNSRGTMATSWAMTMNFDKDCSYDLPTIACKPAAGDRTIKGAILVAEFSAGAGHVPAQTSAVDDGRGPGKDRGLFIGGIEVEHNIVFFPSSATLAGISKWPSAFFARGLWCYASGLEGTIDSYHRVKGLKDLVVVRAPHPYETWPEEEQKRMQERMIAYAQAVVLRRSEIPGRRTWSNMKELVATSGDVWEPSTHPTLKP
;
A
#
# COMPACT_ATOMS: atom_id res chain seq x y z
N MET A 1 60.34 33.05 -18.78
CA MET A 1 60.86 33.82 -17.64
C MET A 1 60.76 32.94 -16.41
N ASN A 2 61.90 32.67 -15.80
CA ASN A 2 62.18 31.48 -15.00
C ASN A 2 62.50 31.87 -13.55
N LYS A 3 62.19 30.95 -12.63
CA LYS A 3 62.77 30.75 -11.28
C LYS A 3 62.25 31.61 -10.11
N ARG A 4 61.70 30.88 -9.12
CA ARG A 4 61.68 31.20 -7.68
C ARG A 4 63.12 31.30 -7.13
N PRO A 5 63.27 31.86 -5.91
CA PRO A 5 63.79 31.01 -4.84
C PRO A 5 63.10 31.20 -3.48
N SER A 6 63.26 30.17 -2.64
CA SER A 6 62.90 30.08 -1.22
C SER A 6 63.98 30.67 -0.32
N THR A 7 63.60 31.24 0.84
CA THR A 7 64.31 31.05 2.12
C THR A 7 63.37 31.30 3.31
N ALA A 8 63.57 30.53 4.38
CA ALA A 8 62.82 30.53 5.62
C ALA A 8 63.63 31.16 6.78
N ILE A 9 62.95 31.48 7.90
CA ILE A 9 63.26 31.16 9.32
C ILE A 9 62.89 32.29 10.33
N LEU A 10 61.99 31.90 11.25
CA LEU A 10 61.73 32.20 12.69
C LEU A 10 62.05 33.55 13.36
N LEU A 11 61.07 34.08 14.14
CA LEU A 11 61.03 34.14 15.63
C LEU A 11 59.78 34.91 16.13
N GLY A 12 59.05 34.38 17.13
CA GLY A 12 57.90 35.03 17.82
C GLY A 12 58.35 36.00 18.93
N PRO A 13 57.62 36.23 20.07
CA PRO A 13 56.24 35.86 20.47
C PRO A 13 55.45 37.02 21.19
N LEU A 14 54.16 36.83 21.52
CA LEU A 14 53.42 37.52 22.62
C LEU A 14 52.05 36.82 22.83
N LEU A 15 51.81 36.00 23.86
CA LEU A 15 51.43 36.27 25.27
C LEU A 15 50.05 36.90 25.50
N ALA A 16 49.10 36.11 26.03
CA ALA A 16 48.08 36.45 27.05
C ALA A 16 47.27 35.18 27.36
N SER A 17 47.57 34.40 28.40
CA SER A 17 47.25 34.54 29.83
C SER A 17 45.92 33.89 30.24
N LEU A 18 46.07 32.91 31.13
CA LEU A 18 45.08 32.14 31.86
C LEU A 18 44.44 32.97 32.98
N LEU A 19 43.16 32.73 33.27
CA LEU A 19 42.60 32.85 34.62
C LEU A 19 41.49 31.80 34.79
N GLN A 20 41.64 30.94 35.80
CA GLN A 20 40.60 30.06 36.35
C GLN A 20 39.50 30.89 37.04
N PRO A 21 38.34 30.28 37.35
CA PRO A 21 38.13 30.00 38.77
C PRO A 21 37.33 28.72 39.10
N HIS A 22 37.38 28.43 40.39
CA HIS A 22 36.83 27.33 41.17
C HIS A 22 35.33 27.06 41.05
N ALA A 23 34.99 25.80 41.34
CA ALA A 23 33.68 25.29 41.68
C ALA A 23 33.21 25.74 43.07
N LEU A 24 31.89 25.92 43.25
CA LEU A 24 31.04 25.33 44.31
C LEU A 24 29.56 25.76 44.16
N TYR A 25 28.71 24.76 43.89
CA TYR A 25 27.29 24.57 44.22
C TYR A 25 26.28 25.74 44.33
N ALA A 26 25.25 25.68 43.48
CA ALA A 26 23.86 25.61 43.93
C ALA A 26 23.01 24.81 42.93
N ARG A 27 22.19 23.90 43.47
CA ARG A 27 21.25 23.01 42.78
C ARG A 27 20.16 23.83 42.10
N ASP A 28 19.90 23.54 40.82
CA ASP A 28 18.54 23.60 40.31
C ASP A 28 18.28 22.33 39.49
N GLY A 29 17.46 21.46 40.07
CA GLY A 29 17.09 20.18 39.51
C GLY A 29 16.12 20.38 38.36
N SER A 30 16.63 20.41 37.14
CA SER A 30 15.83 20.06 35.97
C SER A 30 16.48 18.86 35.29
N THR A 31 15.97 17.69 35.67
CA THR A 31 16.19 16.43 34.98
C THR A 31 15.99 16.66 33.48
N PRO A 32 16.91 16.21 32.60
CA PRO A 32 16.60 16.18 31.17
C PRO A 32 15.29 15.42 30.98
N PRO A 33 14.35 15.89 30.14
CA PRO A 33 13.08 15.21 29.98
C PRO A 33 13.36 13.77 29.60
N ALA A 34 12.86 12.84 30.43
CA ALA A 34 12.87 11.43 30.13
C ALA A 34 12.39 11.27 28.68
N ARG A 35 13.09 10.44 27.89
CA ARG A 35 12.57 9.93 26.63
C ARG A 35 11.12 9.58 26.90
N GLY A 36 10.18 10.34 26.33
CA GLY A 36 8.76 10.13 26.56
C GLY A 36 8.50 8.66 26.29
N GLU A 37 8.04 7.94 27.31
CA GLU A 37 7.51 6.60 27.12
C GLU A 37 6.56 6.71 25.94
N ILE A 38 6.90 6.05 24.84
CA ILE A 38 5.95 5.81 23.77
C ILE A 38 4.92 4.92 24.44
N LEU A 39 3.89 5.54 25.02
CA LEU A 39 2.77 4.83 25.60
C LEU A 39 2.21 3.96 24.48
N ARG A 40 2.38 2.65 24.66
CA ARG A 40 1.78 1.61 23.84
C ARG A 40 0.30 1.98 23.65
N PRO A 41 -0.26 1.92 22.43
CA PRO A 41 -1.69 1.75 22.31
C PRO A 41 -2.07 0.57 23.21
N ALA A 42 -3.14 0.68 24.02
CA ALA A 42 -3.62 -0.49 24.75
C ALA A 42 -3.79 -1.65 23.76
N ASP A 43 -3.32 -2.85 24.13
CA ASP A 43 -3.46 -4.00 23.25
C ASP A 43 -4.91 -4.15 22.81
N PRO A 44 -5.16 -4.57 21.56
CA PRO A 44 -6.49 -4.94 21.13
C PRO A 44 -7.09 -5.88 22.18
N VAL A 45 -8.26 -5.55 22.71
CA VAL A 45 -8.99 -6.52 23.53
C VAL A 45 -9.44 -7.63 22.59
N VAL A 46 -8.76 -8.77 22.66
CA VAL A 46 -9.05 -9.99 21.90
C VAL A 46 -9.68 -10.99 22.87
N PRO A 47 -11.02 -11.12 22.88
CA PRO A 47 -11.69 -12.18 23.64
C PRO A 47 -11.26 -13.57 23.14
N PRO A 48 -11.30 -14.60 24.01
CA PRO A 48 -11.06 -15.98 23.60
C PRO A 48 -11.93 -16.36 22.40
N PHE A 49 -11.33 -17.03 21.41
CA PHE A 49 -12.06 -17.55 20.26
C PHE A 49 -13.06 -18.62 20.70
N GLU A 50 -14.23 -18.67 20.08
CA GLU A 50 -15.38 -19.45 20.58
C GLU A 50 -15.73 -20.65 19.72
N CYS A 51 -15.23 -20.68 18.48
CA CYS A 51 -15.56 -21.70 17.50
C CYS A 51 -14.49 -21.80 16.41
N GLU A 52 -14.61 -22.82 15.58
CA GLU A 52 -13.86 -22.96 14.33
C GLU A 52 -14.83 -23.28 13.17
N ALA A 53 -14.54 -22.75 11.99
CA ALA A 53 -15.31 -22.99 10.77
C ALA A 53 -14.39 -23.01 9.54
N ARG A 54 -14.78 -23.80 8.53
CA ARG A 54 -14.09 -23.81 7.23
C ARG A 54 -14.48 -22.57 6.44
N VAL A 55 -13.49 -21.87 5.90
CA VAL A 55 -13.66 -20.84 4.87
C VAL A 55 -13.25 -21.42 3.52
N GLY A 56 -13.92 -20.97 2.46
CA GLY A 56 -13.57 -21.30 1.08
C GLY A 56 -12.43 -20.41 0.57
N TYR A 57 -12.61 -19.89 -0.65
CA TYR A 57 -11.67 -19.00 -1.31
C TYR A 57 -11.29 -17.83 -0.40
N ASP A 58 -10.02 -17.45 -0.29
CA ASP A 58 -8.81 -17.95 -0.96
C ASP A 58 -7.92 -18.80 -0.03
N ARG A 59 -8.54 -19.43 0.97
CA ARG A 59 -7.81 -20.13 2.05
C ARG A 59 -8.01 -21.63 1.97
N ASP A 60 -9.26 -22.08 1.86
CA ASP A 60 -9.65 -23.49 1.99
C ASP A 60 -9.23 -24.10 3.35
N LEU A 61 -9.27 -23.29 4.41
CA LEU A 61 -8.80 -23.64 5.76
C LEU A 61 -9.93 -23.63 6.79
N VAL A 62 -9.73 -24.38 7.86
CA VAL A 62 -10.47 -24.21 9.12
C VAL A 62 -9.80 -23.09 9.92
N LEU A 63 -10.58 -22.09 10.30
CA LEU A 63 -10.11 -20.91 10.99
C LEU A 63 -10.87 -20.70 12.31
N PRO A 64 -10.23 -20.06 13.32
CA PRO A 64 -10.92 -19.65 14.53
C PRO A 64 -11.99 -18.59 14.22
N GLY A 65 -12.97 -18.47 15.11
CA GLY A 65 -14.09 -17.55 14.95
C GLY A 65 -14.77 -17.16 16.26
N TYR A 66 -15.74 -16.26 16.14
CA TYR A 66 -16.67 -15.91 17.21
C TYR A 66 -18.08 -16.39 16.88
N LEU A 67 -18.85 -16.75 17.90
CA LEU A 67 -20.26 -17.07 17.79
C LEU A 67 -21.07 -15.78 17.82
N LEU A 68 -21.79 -15.53 16.72
CA LEU A 68 -22.63 -14.36 16.53
C LEU A 68 -23.99 -14.77 15.93
N PRO A 69 -25.07 -14.04 16.25
CA PRO A 69 -26.35 -14.27 15.62
C PRO A 69 -26.32 -13.84 14.15
N THR A 70 -26.92 -14.67 13.29
CA THR A 70 -27.12 -14.40 11.86
C THR A 70 -28.51 -14.88 11.43
N SER A 71 -28.88 -14.62 10.18
CA SER A 71 -30.07 -15.19 9.53
C SER A 71 -30.07 -16.72 9.49
N ALA A 72 -28.89 -17.36 9.51
CA ALA A 72 -28.78 -18.82 9.57
C ALA A 72 -29.08 -19.38 10.97
N GLY A 73 -28.92 -18.58 12.04
CA GLY A 73 -29.19 -19.02 13.41
C GLY A 73 -28.55 -18.13 14.48
N ALA A 74 -28.94 -18.36 15.74
CA ALA A 74 -28.48 -17.56 16.88
C ALA A 74 -26.98 -17.76 17.23
N ARG A 75 -26.38 -18.86 16.76
CA ARG A 75 -25.02 -19.29 17.11
C ARG A 75 -24.26 -19.70 15.84
N THR A 76 -23.95 -18.73 15.00
CA THR A 76 -23.17 -18.94 13.77
C THR A 76 -21.71 -18.59 14.02
N CYS A 77 -20.81 -19.48 13.64
CA CYS A 77 -19.38 -19.22 13.72
C CYS A 77 -18.94 -18.28 12.60
N ILE A 78 -18.38 -17.12 12.95
CA ILE A 78 -17.83 -16.15 12.01
C ILE A 78 -16.30 -16.24 12.05
N PRO A 79 -15.67 -16.89 11.05
CA PRO A 79 -14.24 -17.14 11.03
C PRO A 79 -13.41 -15.92 10.64
N PHE A 80 -12.16 -15.87 11.12
CA PHE A 80 -11.17 -14.86 10.79
C PHE A 80 -9.75 -15.43 10.87
N THR A 81 -8.79 -14.78 10.22
CA THR A 81 -7.36 -15.08 10.41
C THR A 81 -6.87 -14.44 11.71
N SER A 82 -6.22 -15.20 12.59
CA SER A 82 -5.56 -14.71 13.81
C SER A 82 -4.06 -14.55 13.63
N THR A 83 -3.41 -13.78 14.50
CA THR A 83 -1.96 -13.55 14.48
C THR A 83 -1.18 -14.73 15.07
N ALA A 84 -0.06 -15.11 14.44
CA ALA A 84 0.78 -16.22 14.90
C ALA A 84 1.70 -15.85 16.07
N ALA A 85 2.30 -14.67 16.03
CA ALA A 85 3.29 -14.24 17.01
C ALA A 85 2.62 -13.58 18.21
N HIS A 86 3.01 -13.96 19.42
CA HIS A 86 2.50 -13.37 20.65
C HIS A 86 3.67 -12.86 21.50
N ALA A 87 3.47 -11.70 22.12
CA ALA A 87 4.44 -11.16 23.06
C ALA A 87 4.65 -12.15 24.22
N PRO A 88 5.90 -12.51 24.55
CA PRO A 88 6.19 -13.33 25.73
C PRO A 88 5.66 -12.69 27.01
N ALA A 89 5.32 -13.51 28.00
CA ALA A 89 4.88 -13.03 29.30
C ALA A 89 5.91 -12.06 29.90
N GLY A 90 5.44 -10.86 30.28
CA GLY A 90 6.29 -9.82 30.87
C GLY A 90 7.13 -9.01 29.88
N TYR A 91 6.98 -9.20 28.56
CA TYR A 91 7.68 -8.39 27.54
C TYR A 91 7.49 -6.89 27.80
N LYS A 92 8.57 -6.12 27.70
CA LYS A 92 8.58 -4.67 27.89
C LYS A 92 8.88 -4.01 26.56
N GLY A 93 8.01 -3.11 26.13
CA GLY A 93 8.11 -2.43 24.84
C GLY A 93 6.97 -2.79 23.90
N ASP A 94 7.17 -2.49 22.62
CA ASP A 94 6.20 -2.77 21.56
C ASP A 94 6.69 -4.00 20.78
N TYR A 95 6.27 -5.18 21.23
CA TYR A 95 6.74 -6.46 20.68
C TYR A 95 6.69 -6.53 19.15
N TYR A 96 5.60 -6.06 18.54
CA TYR A 96 5.42 -6.11 17.08
C TYR A 96 6.27 -5.09 16.33
N VAL A 97 6.75 -4.04 17.00
CA VAL A 97 7.71 -3.09 16.44
C VAL A 97 9.16 -3.55 16.69
N ASP A 98 9.49 -3.88 17.93
CA ASP A 98 10.84 -4.15 18.40
C ASP A 98 11.38 -5.46 17.79
N GLU A 99 10.61 -6.56 17.88
CA GLU A 99 11.02 -7.90 17.43
C GLU A 99 10.86 -8.12 15.92
N PHE A 100 10.20 -7.22 15.21
CA PHE A 100 10.00 -7.32 13.76
C PHE A 100 10.54 -6.09 13.01
N SER A 101 11.46 -5.38 13.66
CA SER A 101 12.25 -4.31 13.04
C SER A 101 13.09 -4.84 11.88
N ASP A 102 13.34 -3.99 10.89
CA ASP A 102 14.19 -4.30 9.72
C ASP A 102 15.53 -4.93 10.14
N ALA A 103 16.21 -4.34 11.14
CA ALA A 103 17.46 -4.84 11.67
C ALA A 103 17.35 -6.28 12.22
N LYS A 104 16.27 -6.58 12.97
CA LYS A 104 16.02 -7.94 13.49
C LYS A 104 15.71 -8.94 12.39
N LEU A 105 14.98 -8.54 11.35
CA LEU A 105 14.69 -9.42 10.21
C LEU A 105 15.95 -9.75 9.41
N ARG A 106 16.85 -8.78 9.21
CA ARG A 106 18.18 -9.01 8.60
C ARG A 106 19.06 -9.91 9.46
N GLU A 107 19.11 -9.69 10.77
CA GLU A 107 19.84 -10.55 11.71
C GLU A 107 19.35 -12.01 11.63
N ARG A 108 18.03 -12.22 11.64
CA ARG A 108 17.42 -13.55 11.47
C ARG A 108 17.77 -14.19 10.13
N TRP A 109 17.82 -13.41 9.05
CA TRP A 109 18.27 -13.92 7.76
C TRP A 109 19.74 -14.36 7.80
N GLN A 110 20.65 -13.59 8.40
CA GLN A 110 22.04 -14.02 8.54
C GLN A 110 22.18 -15.33 9.33
N ALA A 111 21.41 -15.49 10.41
CA ALA A 111 21.35 -16.76 11.13
C ALA A 111 20.81 -17.90 10.25
N CYS A 112 19.76 -17.65 9.46
CA CYS A 112 19.21 -18.62 8.51
C CYS A 112 20.21 -19.05 7.44
N LYS A 113 21.07 -18.15 6.95
CA LYS A 113 22.15 -18.48 5.99
C LYS A 113 23.16 -19.48 6.56
N ALA A 114 23.39 -19.45 7.87
CA ALA A 114 24.29 -20.39 8.54
C ALA A 114 23.66 -21.79 8.73
N ASP A 115 22.34 -21.91 8.62
CA ASP A 115 21.60 -23.17 8.66
C ASP A 115 21.14 -23.58 7.25
N LYS A 116 21.75 -24.63 6.70
CA LYS A 116 21.45 -25.13 5.36
C LYS A 116 19.96 -25.45 5.16
N ALA A 117 19.29 -26.03 6.16
CA ALA A 117 17.87 -26.39 6.02
C ALA A 117 16.97 -25.17 6.01
N CYS A 118 17.31 -24.14 6.81
CA CYS A 118 16.63 -22.86 6.78
C CYS A 118 16.85 -22.15 5.43
N TYR A 119 18.12 -22.01 5.03
CA TYR A 119 18.50 -21.32 3.80
C TYR A 119 17.83 -21.93 2.56
N ASP A 120 17.94 -23.26 2.37
CA ASP A 120 17.38 -23.92 1.18
C ASP A 120 15.86 -23.73 1.08
N ARG A 121 15.15 -23.75 2.22
CA ARG A 121 13.70 -23.56 2.27
C ARG A 121 13.29 -22.13 1.90
N VAL A 122 13.97 -21.14 2.46
CA VAL A 122 13.57 -19.72 2.34
C VAL A 122 14.14 -19.09 1.06
N TYR A 123 15.37 -19.42 0.67
CA TYR A 123 16.03 -18.81 -0.49
C TYR A 123 15.29 -19.09 -1.80
N LYS A 124 14.64 -20.26 -1.92
CA LYS A 124 13.76 -20.56 -3.06
C LYS A 124 12.63 -19.53 -3.20
N GLN A 125 12.06 -19.07 -2.09
CA GLN A 125 11.01 -18.04 -2.09
C GLN A 125 11.58 -16.66 -2.44
N VAL A 126 12.76 -16.32 -1.90
CA VAL A 126 13.48 -15.08 -2.23
C VAL A 126 13.70 -14.98 -3.74
N MET A 127 14.23 -16.05 -4.35
CA MET A 127 14.48 -16.10 -5.79
C MET A 127 13.20 -16.11 -6.63
N ALA A 128 12.08 -16.65 -6.14
CA ALA A 128 10.81 -16.65 -6.86
C ALA A 128 10.21 -15.24 -7.06
N ARG A 129 10.71 -14.23 -6.34
CA ARG A 129 10.30 -12.82 -6.46
C ARG A 129 11.38 -11.93 -7.09
N HIS A 130 12.44 -12.53 -7.59
CA HIS A 130 13.55 -11.85 -8.22
C HIS A 130 13.13 -11.25 -9.58
N PRO A 131 13.48 -9.98 -9.88
CA PRO A 131 13.23 -9.38 -11.19
C PRO A 131 13.97 -10.09 -12.34
N PRO A 132 13.55 -9.90 -13.62
CA PRO A 132 12.52 -8.96 -14.07
C PRO A 132 11.11 -9.41 -13.70
N ASN A 133 10.18 -8.45 -13.63
CA ASN A 133 8.78 -8.79 -13.49
C ASN A 133 8.26 -9.49 -14.76
N LYS A 134 7.20 -10.31 -14.62
CA LYS A 134 6.69 -11.19 -15.69
C LYS A 134 6.38 -10.46 -17.01
N GLU A 135 5.82 -9.25 -16.93
CA GLU A 135 5.39 -8.49 -18.10
C GLU A 135 6.55 -7.82 -18.84
N TYR A 136 7.73 -7.68 -18.21
CA TYR A 136 8.88 -7.01 -18.83
C TYR A 136 9.25 -7.65 -20.17
N ASN A 137 9.24 -8.99 -20.21
CA ASN A 137 9.59 -9.78 -21.40
C ASN A 137 8.35 -10.28 -22.17
N ASP A 138 7.15 -9.79 -21.87
CA ASP A 138 5.95 -10.22 -22.57
C ASP A 138 5.88 -9.56 -23.96
N ALA A 139 6.11 -10.40 -24.97
CA ALA A 139 6.08 -10.04 -26.39
C ALA A 139 4.84 -10.58 -27.12
N ASP A 140 3.94 -11.30 -26.44
CA ASP A 140 2.73 -11.83 -27.07
C ASP A 140 1.78 -10.67 -27.40
N PRO A 141 1.45 -10.42 -28.69
CA PRO A 141 0.64 -9.27 -29.06
C PRO A 141 -0.77 -9.29 -28.44
N ARG A 142 -1.36 -10.47 -28.24
CA ARG A 142 -2.67 -10.61 -27.62
C ARG A 142 -2.59 -10.31 -26.14
N HIS A 143 -1.61 -10.88 -25.42
CA HIS A 143 -1.44 -10.60 -24.00
C HIS A 143 -1.19 -9.12 -23.74
N ARG A 144 -0.29 -8.50 -24.52
CA ARG A 144 -0.02 -7.07 -24.45
C ARG A 144 -1.29 -6.25 -24.68
N PHE A 145 -2.09 -6.58 -25.69
CA PHE A 145 -3.38 -5.94 -25.94
C PHE A 145 -4.34 -6.09 -24.74
N LEU A 146 -4.49 -7.30 -24.20
CA LEU A 146 -5.37 -7.57 -23.07
C LEU A 146 -4.94 -6.83 -21.80
N LEU A 147 -3.64 -6.76 -21.54
CA LEU A 147 -3.05 -6.00 -20.43
C LEU A 147 -3.14 -4.48 -20.65
N GLY A 148 -3.41 -4.03 -21.88
CA GLY A 148 -3.36 -2.62 -22.26
C GLY A 148 -1.93 -2.09 -22.36
N LYS A 149 -0.94 -2.98 -22.45
CA LYS A 149 0.48 -2.62 -22.51
C LYS A 149 0.77 -1.78 -23.75
N VAL A 150 1.61 -0.76 -23.58
CA VAL A 150 2.01 0.16 -24.64
C VAL A 150 3.42 -0.14 -25.14
N GLU A 151 3.72 0.32 -26.35
CA GLU A 151 5.08 0.32 -26.90
C GLU A 151 5.93 1.39 -26.21
N GLU A 152 6.91 0.96 -25.43
CA GLU A 152 7.82 1.84 -24.71
C GLU A 152 8.97 2.29 -25.62
N LYS A 153 8.76 3.35 -26.40
CA LYS A 153 9.80 3.96 -27.26
C LYS A 153 10.65 4.98 -26.48
N GLY A 154 11.33 4.53 -25.43
CA GLY A 154 12.06 5.43 -24.53
C GLY A 154 11.17 6.56 -23.99
N GLY A 155 11.67 7.81 -23.98
CA GLY A 155 10.93 9.00 -23.50
C GLY A 155 9.72 9.42 -24.35
N ASP A 156 9.54 8.87 -25.55
CA ASP A 156 8.60 9.37 -26.56
C ASP A 156 7.40 8.45 -26.79
N THR A 157 6.99 7.71 -25.76
CA THR A 157 5.76 6.91 -25.83
C THR A 157 4.57 7.80 -26.21
N ASP A 158 3.81 7.40 -27.23
CA ASP A 158 2.61 8.12 -27.64
C ASP A 158 1.47 7.81 -26.67
N LEU A 159 1.11 8.80 -25.84
CA LEU A 159 0.05 8.67 -24.84
C LEU A 159 -1.33 8.40 -25.46
N LYS A 160 -1.53 8.63 -26.77
CA LYS A 160 -2.76 8.28 -27.47
C LYS A 160 -2.98 6.76 -27.56
N THR A 161 -1.92 5.97 -27.40
CA THR A 161 -1.98 4.50 -27.41
C THR A 161 -2.48 3.92 -26.09
N VAL A 162 -2.49 4.71 -25.01
CA VAL A 162 -3.05 4.28 -23.73
C VAL A 162 -4.57 4.25 -23.86
N ARG A 163 -5.15 3.06 -23.64
CA ARG A 163 -6.60 2.84 -23.63
C ARG A 163 -7.27 3.81 -22.65
N ARG A 164 -8.32 4.50 -23.11
CA ARG A 164 -9.11 5.45 -22.32
C ARG A 164 -10.34 4.77 -21.69
N PRO A 165 -10.99 5.38 -20.68
CA PRO A 165 -12.23 4.85 -20.09
C PRO A 165 -13.34 4.53 -21.11
N ALA A 166 -13.50 5.33 -22.18
CA ALA A 166 -14.53 5.09 -23.19
C ALA A 166 -14.44 3.70 -23.85
N PHE A 167 -13.27 3.06 -23.88
CA PHE A 167 -13.11 1.70 -24.38
C PHE A 167 -14.05 0.71 -23.65
N PHE A 168 -14.27 0.90 -22.36
CA PHE A 168 -15.05 -0.01 -21.53
C PHE A 168 -16.56 0.22 -21.62
N ALA A 169 -17.03 1.18 -22.43
CA ALA A 169 -18.47 1.33 -22.73
C ALA A 169 -19.00 0.18 -23.61
N ALA A 170 -18.14 -0.43 -24.42
CA ALA A 170 -18.53 -1.46 -25.36
C ALA A 170 -18.90 -2.77 -24.64
N ALA A 171 -19.81 -3.54 -25.25
CA ALA A 171 -20.05 -4.91 -24.84
C ALA A 171 -18.78 -5.77 -25.03
N PRO A 172 -18.50 -6.75 -24.15
CA PRO A 172 -19.34 -7.17 -23.02
C PRO A 172 -19.14 -6.35 -21.73
N TYR A 173 -18.18 -5.42 -21.68
CA TYR A 173 -17.72 -4.78 -20.44
C TYR A 173 -18.78 -3.87 -19.78
N ASN A 174 -19.40 -2.98 -20.57
CA ASN A 174 -20.46 -2.07 -20.11
C ASN A 174 -20.13 -1.34 -18.78
N GLU A 175 -18.89 -0.88 -18.62
CA GLU A 175 -18.43 -0.35 -17.34
C GLU A 175 -18.81 1.13 -17.14
N PRO A 176 -19.34 1.53 -15.97
CA PRO A 176 -19.74 2.92 -15.68
C PRO A 176 -18.61 3.95 -15.79
N ILE A 177 -17.36 3.53 -15.62
CA ILE A 177 -16.18 4.41 -15.72
C ILE A 177 -16.08 5.10 -17.08
N ALA A 178 -16.64 4.50 -18.15
CA ALA A 178 -16.61 5.07 -19.48
C ALA A 178 -17.28 6.45 -19.59
N ALA A 179 -18.28 6.74 -18.73
CA ALA A 179 -18.93 8.04 -18.67
C ALA A 179 -17.98 9.18 -18.25
N ALA A 180 -16.81 8.86 -17.68
CA ALA A 180 -15.82 9.84 -17.25
C ALA A 180 -14.77 10.20 -18.32
N ASP A 181 -14.87 9.67 -19.55
CA ASP A 181 -13.84 9.87 -20.58
C ASP A 181 -13.60 11.35 -20.91
N ALA A 182 -14.67 12.14 -20.99
CA ALA A 182 -14.61 13.57 -21.33
C ALA A 182 -13.88 14.42 -20.27
N SER A 183 -13.69 13.91 -19.05
CA SER A 183 -12.91 14.56 -17.98
C SER A 183 -11.58 13.86 -17.70
N THR A 184 -11.20 12.89 -18.53
CA THR A 184 -10.01 12.05 -18.35
C THR A 184 -8.81 12.59 -19.11
N TYR A 185 -7.70 12.72 -18.38
CA TYR A 185 -6.37 12.97 -18.92
C TYR A 185 -5.56 11.67 -18.86
N ILE A 186 -4.81 11.37 -19.91
CA ILE A 186 -3.78 10.33 -19.85
C ILE A 186 -2.51 11.00 -19.33
N VAL A 187 -1.97 10.50 -18.23
CA VAL A 187 -0.83 11.12 -17.56
C VAL A 187 0.41 10.23 -17.63
N GLU A 188 1.57 10.87 -17.68
CA GLU A 188 2.87 10.24 -17.55
C GLU A 188 3.74 11.04 -16.58
N PHE A 189 4.38 10.33 -15.66
CA PHE A 189 5.34 10.87 -14.69
C PHE A 189 6.70 10.21 -14.87
N THR A 190 7.75 10.97 -14.61
CA THR A 190 9.13 10.48 -14.62
C THR A 190 9.49 10.00 -13.22
N ALA A 191 10.04 8.79 -13.12
CA ALA A 191 10.59 8.26 -11.89
C ALA A 191 12.00 7.71 -12.13
N PRO A 192 12.92 7.81 -11.16
CA PRO A 192 14.24 7.26 -11.33
C PRO A 192 14.21 5.72 -11.34
N ALA A 193 15.24 5.13 -11.94
CA ALA A 193 15.56 3.72 -11.76
C ALA A 193 15.61 3.37 -10.26
N GLU A 194 15.18 2.17 -9.89
CA GLU A 194 15.22 1.72 -8.50
C GLU A 194 16.59 1.18 -8.07
N PRO A 195 16.85 0.98 -6.76
CA PRO A 195 18.11 0.42 -6.32
C PRO A 195 18.48 -0.92 -6.96
N TYR A 196 17.54 -1.86 -7.11
CA TYR A 196 17.85 -3.15 -7.75
C TYR A 196 18.37 -2.95 -9.19
N GLU A 197 17.66 -2.12 -9.97
CA GLU A 197 18.00 -1.80 -11.35
C GLU A 197 19.42 -1.20 -11.45
N ARG A 198 19.73 -0.23 -10.59
CA ARG A 198 21.04 0.44 -10.61
C ARG A 198 22.18 -0.47 -10.11
N LEU A 199 21.96 -1.15 -8.98
CA LEU A 199 23.02 -1.90 -8.29
C LEU A 199 23.30 -3.27 -8.92
N HIS A 200 22.27 -3.93 -9.46
CA HIS A 200 22.37 -5.32 -9.93
C HIS A 200 22.20 -5.48 -11.43
N LYS A 201 21.66 -4.47 -12.14
CA LYS A 201 21.44 -4.52 -13.60
C LYS A 201 22.14 -3.43 -14.38
N ASN A 202 22.81 -2.48 -13.72
CA ASN A 202 23.41 -1.30 -14.35
C ASN A 202 22.40 -0.50 -15.19
N LEU A 203 21.12 -0.54 -14.81
CA LEU A 203 20.06 0.24 -15.42
C LEU A 203 19.88 1.53 -14.61
N SER A 204 20.23 2.67 -15.22
CA SER A 204 20.20 3.98 -14.56
C SER A 204 19.20 4.96 -15.14
N ASP A 205 18.59 4.63 -16.28
CA ASP A 205 17.67 5.52 -16.98
C ASP A 205 16.37 5.73 -16.20
N ASP A 206 15.81 6.92 -16.34
CA ASP A 206 14.49 7.21 -15.79
C ASP A 206 13.42 6.35 -16.46
N ILE A 207 12.45 5.90 -15.67
CA ILE A 207 11.26 5.19 -16.13
C ILE A 207 10.05 6.12 -16.21
N ARG A 208 8.97 5.62 -16.81
CA ARG A 208 7.72 6.35 -16.97
C ARG A 208 6.57 5.62 -16.28
N LEU A 209 5.88 6.34 -15.39
CA LEU A 209 4.68 5.86 -14.70
C LEU A 209 3.46 6.48 -15.35
N ARG A 210 2.49 5.66 -15.78
CA ARG A 210 1.37 6.09 -16.62
C ARG A 210 0.03 5.65 -16.06
N GLY A 211 -1.00 6.42 -16.42
CA GLY A 211 -2.36 6.14 -15.96
C GLY A 211 -3.36 7.19 -16.39
N TRP A 212 -4.45 7.27 -15.63
CA TRP A 212 -5.54 8.22 -15.82
C TRP A 212 -5.60 9.21 -14.65
N TYR A 213 -5.66 10.50 -14.97
CA TYR A 213 -6.16 11.52 -14.05
C TYR A 213 -7.55 11.93 -14.50
N ILE A 214 -8.55 11.69 -13.68
CA ILE A 214 -9.94 11.98 -13.97
C ILE A 214 -10.40 13.11 -13.06
N ARG A 215 -10.80 14.24 -13.65
CA ARG A 215 -11.27 15.40 -12.89
C ARG A 215 -12.69 15.14 -12.36
N GLY A 216 -12.86 15.31 -11.05
CA GLY A 216 -14.15 15.31 -10.37
C GLY A 216 -14.82 16.68 -10.37
N ALA A 217 -16.10 16.70 -10.01
CA ALA A 217 -16.91 17.92 -9.93
C ALA A 217 -16.60 18.79 -8.69
N GLY A 218 -15.75 18.32 -7.77
CA GLY A 218 -15.54 18.89 -6.45
C GLY A 218 -16.47 18.26 -5.41
N VAL A 219 -15.92 17.97 -4.21
CA VAL A 219 -16.64 17.43 -3.07
C VAL A 219 -17.56 18.50 -2.49
N ASP A 220 -18.86 18.19 -2.38
CA ASP A 220 -19.84 19.10 -1.78
C ASP A 220 -19.55 19.33 -0.29
N ASP A 221 -19.45 20.59 0.12
CA ASP A 221 -19.20 20.97 1.52
C ASP A 221 -20.47 21.01 2.39
N GLY A 222 -21.65 20.81 1.79
CA GLY A 222 -22.95 20.88 2.45
C GLY A 222 -23.43 22.29 2.75
N LYS A 223 -22.73 23.32 2.24
CA LYS A 223 -23.01 24.75 2.45
C LYS A 223 -23.17 25.50 1.12
N GLY A 224 -23.41 24.76 0.03
CA GLY A 224 -23.50 25.29 -1.33
C GLY A 224 -22.16 25.50 -2.03
N GLY A 225 -21.04 25.15 -1.37
CA GLY A 225 -19.69 25.19 -1.93
C GLY A 225 -19.19 23.81 -2.37
N LYS A 226 -18.14 23.81 -3.19
CA LYS A 226 -17.43 22.58 -3.57
C LYS A 226 -15.94 22.72 -3.31
N ARG A 227 -15.33 21.65 -2.80
CA ARG A 227 -13.90 21.55 -2.55
C ARG A 227 -13.27 20.48 -3.42
N ARG A 228 -12.29 20.85 -4.25
CA ARG A 228 -11.49 19.85 -4.97
C ARG A 228 -10.54 19.13 -4.01
N ALA A 229 -10.46 17.82 -4.17
CA ALA A 229 -9.53 16.94 -3.47
C ALA A 229 -9.15 15.79 -4.40
N LEU A 230 -7.97 15.22 -4.20
CA LEU A 230 -7.41 14.16 -5.04
C LEU A 230 -7.31 12.86 -4.25
N ILE A 231 -7.73 11.77 -4.87
CA ILE A 231 -7.40 10.42 -4.42
C ILE A 231 -6.40 9.83 -5.41
N VAL A 232 -5.22 9.45 -4.92
CA VAL A 232 -4.21 8.73 -5.71
C VAL A 232 -4.31 7.25 -5.38
N MET A 233 -4.64 6.44 -6.39
CA MET A 233 -4.82 5.00 -6.27
C MET A 233 -3.56 4.26 -6.72
N SER A 234 -2.98 3.49 -5.80
CA SER A 234 -1.87 2.57 -6.04
C SER A 234 -2.39 1.13 -5.98
N GLY A 235 -2.28 0.44 -7.11
CA GLY A 235 -2.83 -0.89 -7.33
C GLY A 235 -2.16 -2.04 -6.57
N GLY A 236 -2.89 -3.14 -6.37
CA GLY A 236 -2.37 -4.42 -5.90
C GLY A 236 -1.48 -5.18 -6.90
N GLY A 237 -1.11 -6.42 -6.55
CA GLY A 237 -0.24 -7.24 -7.40
C GLY A 237 -0.82 -7.59 -8.78
N GLY A 238 -2.16 -7.66 -8.89
CA GLY A 238 -2.91 -7.92 -10.12
C GLY A 238 -3.47 -6.68 -10.80
N ASP A 239 -3.25 -5.48 -10.26
CA ASP A 239 -3.82 -4.23 -10.81
C ASP A 239 -3.14 -3.81 -12.11
N ARG A 240 -3.94 -3.47 -13.12
CA ARG A 240 -3.53 -2.83 -14.38
C ARG A 240 -4.71 -1.97 -14.83
N VAL A 241 -4.62 -0.65 -14.64
CA VAL A 241 -5.68 0.34 -14.82
C VAL A 241 -6.43 0.14 -16.14
N THR A 242 -5.67 -0.14 -17.20
CA THR A 242 -6.19 -0.28 -18.56
C THR A 242 -6.46 -1.71 -18.99
N ALA A 243 -6.17 -2.74 -18.19
CA ALA A 243 -6.36 -4.12 -18.62
C ALA A 243 -7.85 -4.48 -18.78
N VAL A 244 -8.10 -5.37 -19.74
CA VAL A 244 -9.41 -5.98 -19.99
C VAL A 244 -9.73 -6.96 -18.86
N ASP A 245 -10.96 -6.87 -18.36
CA ASP A 245 -11.55 -7.77 -17.37
C ASP A 245 -12.92 -8.19 -17.89
N ASP A 246 -12.97 -9.34 -18.58
CA ASP A 246 -14.21 -9.83 -19.17
C ASP A 246 -15.15 -10.32 -18.05
N PRO A 247 -16.41 -9.85 -18.00
CA PRO A 247 -17.35 -10.26 -16.96
C PRO A 247 -17.70 -11.75 -16.98
N ALA A 248 -17.49 -12.46 -18.09
CA ALA A 248 -17.72 -13.90 -18.18
C ALA A 248 -16.62 -14.74 -17.51
N ASP A 249 -15.42 -14.17 -17.31
CA ASP A 249 -14.30 -14.86 -16.65
C ASP A 249 -14.40 -14.75 -15.12
N THR A 250 -14.06 -15.81 -14.39
CA THR A 250 -14.07 -15.84 -12.91
C THR A 250 -12.65 -15.80 -12.32
N LEU A 251 -12.44 -15.19 -11.16
CA LEU A 251 -11.10 -15.14 -10.55
C LEU A 251 -10.56 -16.51 -10.17
N TYR A 252 -11.44 -17.41 -9.75
CA TYR A 252 -11.10 -18.76 -9.32
C TYR A 252 -12.17 -19.76 -9.80
N SER A 253 -11.82 -21.04 -9.71
CA SER A 253 -12.71 -22.19 -9.88
C SER A 253 -12.60 -23.12 -8.68
N ILE A 254 -13.59 -23.99 -8.46
CA ILE A 254 -13.49 -25.08 -7.48
C ILE A 254 -13.01 -26.34 -8.18
N ASP A 255 -11.91 -26.93 -7.70
CA ASP A 255 -11.44 -28.22 -8.19
C ASP A 255 -12.45 -29.31 -7.82
N ALA A 256 -12.95 -30.03 -8.82
CA ALA A 256 -14.01 -31.01 -8.60
C ALA A 256 -13.56 -32.26 -7.81
N LYS A 257 -12.25 -32.53 -7.72
CA LYS A 257 -11.70 -33.69 -7.01
C LYS A 257 -11.42 -33.36 -5.55
N THR A 258 -10.84 -32.19 -5.28
CA THR A 258 -10.43 -31.80 -3.92
C THR A 258 -11.47 -30.93 -3.22
N GLY A 259 -12.34 -30.26 -3.98
CA GLY A 259 -13.27 -29.25 -3.46
C GLY A 259 -12.58 -27.94 -3.06
N GLU A 260 -11.30 -27.77 -3.39
CA GLU A 260 -10.51 -26.57 -3.05
C GLU A 260 -10.63 -25.50 -4.14
N SER A 261 -10.47 -24.25 -3.73
CA SER A 261 -10.43 -23.13 -4.66
C SER A 261 -9.08 -23.04 -5.37
N VAL A 262 -9.11 -22.81 -6.68
CA VAL A 262 -7.94 -22.69 -7.55
C VAL A 262 -8.03 -21.40 -8.33
N LEU A 263 -7.00 -20.56 -8.25
CA LEU A 263 -6.91 -19.32 -9.02
C LEU A 263 -6.81 -19.61 -10.52
N ASN A 264 -7.64 -18.91 -11.30
CA ASN A 264 -7.55 -18.94 -12.75
C ASN A 264 -6.33 -18.12 -13.21
N ASN A 265 -5.70 -18.57 -14.30
CA ASN A 265 -4.52 -17.92 -14.85
C ASN A 265 -4.91 -16.79 -15.80
N TYR A 266 -4.19 -15.68 -15.69
CA TYR A 266 -4.34 -14.50 -16.54
C TYR A 266 -2.96 -14.00 -17.02
N PRO A 267 -2.85 -13.47 -18.26
CA PRO A 267 -3.91 -13.28 -19.25
C PRO A 267 -4.57 -14.57 -19.76
N SER A 268 -5.88 -14.51 -20.01
CA SER A 268 -6.70 -15.58 -20.59
C SER A 268 -6.97 -15.29 -22.08
N LYS A 269 -7.94 -15.99 -22.68
CA LYS A 269 -8.43 -15.61 -24.02
C LYS A 269 -9.05 -14.21 -24.00
N THR A 270 -9.75 -13.82 -22.94
CA THR A 270 -10.65 -12.66 -22.92
C THR A 270 -10.24 -11.61 -21.91
N THR A 271 -9.47 -11.98 -20.88
CA THR A 271 -9.09 -11.10 -19.77
C THR A 271 -7.58 -10.94 -19.69
N GLY A 272 -7.10 -9.72 -19.52
CA GLY A 272 -5.68 -9.44 -19.25
C GLY A 272 -5.36 -9.58 -17.77
N ALA A 273 -6.20 -8.98 -16.93
CA ALA A 273 -6.10 -9.08 -15.48
C ALA A 273 -7.50 -9.05 -14.87
N LYS A 274 -7.78 -9.96 -13.95
CA LYS A 274 -9.07 -10.01 -13.27
C LYS A 274 -9.15 -8.95 -12.16
N GLY A 275 -10.37 -8.48 -11.88
CA GLY A 275 -10.68 -7.54 -10.79
C GLY A 275 -10.61 -6.06 -11.19
N GLN A 276 -10.16 -5.75 -12.40
CA GLN A 276 -10.03 -4.36 -12.85
C GLN A 276 -11.38 -3.66 -12.97
N ALA A 277 -12.43 -4.37 -13.37
CA ALA A 277 -13.77 -3.80 -13.42
C ALA A 277 -14.26 -3.37 -12.03
N ALA A 278 -13.94 -4.15 -10.98
CA ALA A 278 -14.27 -3.79 -9.60
C ALA A 278 -13.52 -2.52 -9.13
N TRP A 279 -12.22 -2.40 -9.45
CA TRP A 279 -11.44 -1.21 -9.11
C TRP A 279 -11.83 0.02 -9.93
N ARG A 280 -12.23 -0.13 -11.19
CA ARG A 280 -12.80 0.97 -11.99
C ARG A 280 -14.19 1.39 -11.49
N ARG A 281 -15.00 0.49 -10.91
CA ARG A 281 -16.21 0.88 -10.16
C ARG A 281 -15.87 1.73 -8.94
N VAL A 282 -14.82 1.37 -8.18
CA VAL A 282 -14.35 2.21 -7.06
C VAL A 282 -13.94 3.60 -7.54
N GLN A 283 -13.17 3.69 -8.63
CA GLN A 283 -12.80 4.98 -9.25
C GLN A 283 -14.05 5.78 -9.61
N HIS A 284 -15.04 5.15 -10.26
CA HIS A 284 -16.29 5.80 -10.64
C HIS A 284 -17.07 6.33 -9.44
N SER A 285 -17.22 5.55 -8.37
CA SER A 285 -17.92 5.97 -7.15
C SER A 285 -17.25 7.17 -6.47
N LEU A 286 -15.91 7.20 -6.45
CA LEU A 286 -15.16 8.36 -5.93
C LEU A 286 -15.38 9.62 -6.80
N LEU A 287 -15.45 9.47 -8.12
CA LEU A 287 -15.75 10.56 -9.04
C LEU A 287 -17.17 11.10 -8.85
N GLN A 288 -18.15 10.22 -8.66
CA GLN A 288 -19.53 10.61 -8.34
C GLN A 288 -19.62 11.36 -7.01
N ALA A 289 -18.76 11.04 -6.06
CA ALA A 289 -18.62 11.77 -4.80
C ALA A 289 -17.85 13.10 -4.93
N GLY A 290 -17.43 13.48 -6.14
CA GLY A 290 -16.81 14.76 -6.47
C GLY A 290 -15.28 14.81 -6.37
N PHE A 291 -14.62 13.70 -6.03
CA PHE A 291 -13.15 13.65 -5.95
C PHE A 291 -12.51 13.63 -7.33
N ASP A 292 -11.35 14.25 -7.48
CA ASP A 292 -10.43 13.87 -8.55
C ASP A 292 -9.82 12.50 -8.23
N VAL A 293 -9.59 11.69 -9.26
CA VAL A 293 -8.99 10.37 -9.12
C VAL A 293 -7.78 10.26 -10.03
N LEU A 294 -6.63 9.90 -9.46
CA LEU A 294 -5.44 9.48 -10.19
C LEU A 294 -5.25 7.98 -9.98
N ALA A 295 -5.51 7.18 -11.01
CA ALA A 295 -5.18 5.76 -11.03
C ALA A 295 -4.03 5.54 -12.01
N PHE A 296 -2.97 4.86 -11.58
CA PHE A 296 -1.80 4.63 -12.41
C PHE A 296 -1.24 3.23 -12.19
N ASP A 297 -0.59 2.71 -13.23
CA ASP A 297 0.11 1.44 -13.13
C ASP A 297 1.44 1.67 -12.42
N ARG A 298 1.77 0.80 -11.46
CA ARG A 298 3.06 0.88 -10.74
C ARG A 298 4.21 0.57 -11.69
N ARG A 299 5.45 0.90 -11.29
CA ARG A 299 6.64 0.53 -12.05
C ARG A 299 6.62 -0.95 -12.46
N GLY A 300 7.00 -1.20 -13.71
CA GLY A 300 7.12 -2.51 -14.32
C GLY A 300 5.83 -3.16 -14.83
N ILE A 301 4.63 -2.66 -14.51
CA ILE A 301 3.36 -3.32 -14.89
C ILE A 301 2.48 -2.46 -15.79
N GLY A 302 1.64 -3.12 -16.58
CA GLY A 302 0.60 -2.49 -17.40
C GLY A 302 1.17 -1.48 -18.39
N VAL A 303 0.71 -0.22 -18.31
CA VAL A 303 1.16 0.87 -19.18
C VAL A 303 2.43 1.57 -18.68
N SER A 304 2.90 1.23 -17.49
CA SER A 304 4.10 1.81 -16.89
C SER A 304 5.33 0.98 -17.21
N GLY A 305 6.46 1.68 -17.43
CA GLY A 305 7.75 1.03 -17.64
C GLY A 305 8.43 0.63 -16.33
N GLY A 306 9.55 -0.08 -16.44
CA GLY A 306 10.38 -0.52 -15.32
C GLY A 306 10.75 -2.01 -15.43
N PHE A 307 11.87 -2.40 -14.84
CA PHE A 307 12.36 -3.78 -14.83
C PHE A 307 11.74 -4.61 -13.69
N SER A 308 11.44 -3.95 -12.58
CA SER A 308 11.00 -4.57 -11.34
C SER A 308 9.70 -3.96 -10.84
N ASP A 309 8.80 -4.82 -10.34
CA ASP A 309 7.48 -4.46 -9.80
C ASP A 309 7.35 -4.77 -8.30
N THR A 310 8.43 -5.20 -7.65
CA THR A 310 8.43 -5.78 -6.31
C THR A 310 8.93 -4.83 -5.23
N ASN A 311 9.74 -3.82 -5.51
CA ASN A 311 10.20 -2.90 -4.46
C ASN A 311 9.10 -1.90 -4.07
N THR A 312 8.36 -2.22 -3.01
CA THR A 312 7.23 -1.41 -2.52
C THR A 312 7.67 -0.16 -1.78
N LEU A 313 8.88 -0.14 -1.21
CA LEU A 313 9.47 1.08 -0.65
C LEU A 313 9.71 2.12 -1.75
N GLN A 314 10.33 1.71 -2.85
CA GLN A 314 10.51 2.60 -4.00
C GLN A 314 9.17 3.01 -4.62
N GLN A 315 8.16 2.13 -4.68
CA GLN A 315 6.81 2.52 -5.11
C GLN A 315 6.17 3.57 -4.19
N GLY A 316 6.47 3.54 -2.89
CA GLY A 316 6.09 4.63 -1.97
C GLY A 316 6.79 5.95 -2.32
N ARG A 317 8.05 5.93 -2.74
CA ARG A 317 8.78 7.12 -3.21
C ARG A 317 8.21 7.64 -4.52
N ASP A 318 7.75 6.74 -5.40
CA ASP A 318 7.08 7.09 -6.64
C ASP A 318 5.78 7.87 -6.38
N LEU A 319 4.98 7.46 -5.37
CA LEU A 319 3.79 8.22 -4.97
C LEU A 319 4.13 9.65 -4.55
N LEU A 320 5.16 9.83 -3.73
CA LEU A 320 5.60 11.17 -3.30
C LEU A 320 6.16 12.00 -4.47
N ALA A 321 6.89 11.36 -5.39
CA ALA A 321 7.42 11.99 -6.59
C ALA A 321 6.29 12.44 -7.53
N ILE A 322 5.26 11.61 -7.74
CA ILE A 322 4.05 11.95 -8.50
C ILE A 322 3.38 13.20 -7.92
N LEU A 323 3.22 13.28 -6.60
CA LEU A 323 2.64 14.47 -5.96
C LEU A 323 3.51 15.72 -6.16
N ALA A 324 4.83 15.59 -6.11
CA ALA A 324 5.75 16.67 -6.43
C ALA A 324 5.67 17.11 -7.91
N SER A 325 5.56 16.17 -8.85
CA SER A 325 5.34 16.45 -10.27
C SER A 325 4.00 17.14 -10.53
N LEU A 326 2.92 16.75 -9.83
CA LEU A 326 1.62 17.42 -9.94
C LEU A 326 1.61 18.86 -9.40
N ARG A 327 2.63 19.27 -8.63
CA ARG A 327 2.82 20.66 -8.18
C ARG A 327 3.73 21.44 -9.12
N THR A 328 4.83 20.84 -9.52
CA THR A 328 5.91 21.54 -10.24
C THR A 328 5.81 21.41 -11.76
N GLY A 329 5.16 20.35 -12.24
CA GLY A 329 5.20 19.89 -13.62
C GLY A 329 6.48 19.16 -14.01
N LYS A 330 7.48 19.05 -13.13
CA LYS A 330 8.77 18.42 -13.47
C LYS A 330 8.55 16.96 -13.87
N GLY A 331 9.04 16.60 -15.07
CA GLY A 331 8.96 15.23 -15.59
C GLY A 331 7.54 14.76 -15.90
N MET A 332 6.59 15.68 -16.10
CA MET A 332 5.18 15.36 -16.32
C MET A 332 4.76 15.61 -17.77
N ARG A 333 3.99 14.69 -18.33
CA ARG A 333 3.22 14.85 -19.58
C ARG A 333 1.76 14.51 -19.32
N ALA A 334 0.85 15.19 -20.02
CA ALA A 334 -0.57 14.89 -19.96
C ALA A 334 -1.22 15.07 -21.34
N LEU A 335 -1.90 14.04 -21.82
CA LEU A 335 -2.81 14.13 -22.96
C LEU A 335 -4.18 14.59 -22.44
N THR A 336 -4.65 15.74 -22.91
CA THR A 336 -5.95 16.31 -22.51
C THR A 336 -7.12 15.46 -23.02
N PRO A 337 -8.34 15.67 -22.50
CA PRO A 337 -9.54 15.08 -23.09
C PRO A 337 -9.74 15.46 -24.57
N SER A 338 -9.28 16.64 -25.01
CA SER A 338 -9.31 17.07 -26.42
C SER A 338 -8.25 16.41 -27.31
N GLY A 339 -7.32 15.63 -26.73
CA GLY A 339 -6.25 14.97 -27.48
C GLY A 339 -4.97 15.80 -27.64
N ASP A 340 -4.86 16.92 -26.92
CA ASP A 340 -3.68 17.77 -26.94
C ASP A 340 -2.64 17.31 -25.93
N LEU A 341 -1.38 17.17 -26.34
CA LEU A 341 -0.30 16.81 -25.43
C LEU A 341 0.25 18.07 -24.76
N GLN A 342 0.21 18.10 -23.44
CA GLN A 342 0.85 19.12 -22.62
C GLN A 342 2.01 18.53 -21.82
N GLN A 343 2.99 19.37 -21.49
CA GLN A 343 4.18 18.95 -20.76
C GLN A 343 4.53 19.94 -19.65
N GLY A 344 5.32 19.50 -18.69
CA GLY A 344 5.89 20.39 -17.69
C GLY A 344 4.81 21.04 -16.82
N ARG A 345 5.03 22.32 -16.52
CA ARG A 345 4.09 23.11 -15.72
C ARG A 345 2.73 23.27 -16.38
N ALA A 346 2.66 23.30 -17.72
CA ALA A 346 1.39 23.38 -18.44
C ALA A 346 0.52 22.14 -18.15
N ALA A 347 1.11 20.94 -18.22
CA ALA A 347 0.41 19.70 -17.86
C ALA A 347 -0.09 19.71 -16.41
N ALA A 348 0.74 20.12 -15.45
CA ALA A 348 0.34 20.22 -14.04
C ALA A 348 -0.81 21.24 -13.83
N SER A 349 -0.68 22.44 -14.40
CA SER A 349 -1.73 23.48 -14.33
C SER A 349 -3.04 23.00 -14.97
N ALA A 350 -2.96 22.28 -16.10
CA ALA A 350 -4.14 21.76 -16.78
C ALA A 350 -4.88 20.71 -15.97
N LEU A 351 -4.23 19.88 -15.16
CA LEU A 351 -4.92 18.94 -14.25
C LEU A 351 -5.52 19.67 -13.03
N ARG A 352 -4.78 20.63 -12.48
CA ARG A 352 -5.15 21.36 -11.26
C ARG A 352 -6.18 22.45 -11.49
N GLY A 353 -6.41 22.89 -12.73
CA GLY A 353 -7.40 23.94 -13.05
C GLY A 353 -7.03 25.30 -12.45
N GLY A 354 -5.73 25.59 -12.32
CA GLY A 354 -5.19 26.79 -11.68
C GLY A 354 -3.69 26.67 -11.37
N ALA A 355 -3.17 27.55 -10.51
CA ALA A 355 -1.76 27.51 -10.09
C ALA A 355 -1.46 26.21 -9.30
N PRO A 356 -0.54 25.35 -9.79
CA PRO A 356 -0.36 24.01 -9.23
C PRO A 356 0.36 23.99 -7.88
N ASP A 357 1.04 25.08 -7.50
CA ASP A 357 1.92 25.17 -6.33
C ASP A 357 1.17 24.99 -4.98
N ALA A 358 -0.11 25.37 -4.92
CA ALA A 358 -0.93 25.23 -3.70
C ALA A 358 -1.29 23.76 -3.37
N GLY A 359 -1.29 22.88 -4.38
CA GLY A 359 -1.75 21.49 -4.26
C GLY A 359 -3.25 21.33 -3.95
N LEU A 360 -3.72 20.09 -3.95
CA LEU A 360 -5.05 19.71 -3.46
C LEU A 360 -4.89 18.90 -2.18
N PRO A 361 -5.86 18.87 -1.26
CA PRO A 361 -5.93 17.81 -0.25
C PRO A 361 -5.84 16.44 -0.93
N VAL A 362 -4.93 15.59 -0.48
CA VAL A 362 -4.68 14.27 -1.07
C VAL A 362 -4.99 13.17 -0.07
N LEU A 363 -5.67 12.12 -0.51
CA LEU A 363 -5.72 10.83 0.15
C LEU A 363 -4.99 9.81 -0.71
N LEU A 364 -4.14 8.99 -0.08
CA LEU A 364 -3.44 7.91 -0.77
C LEU A 364 -4.22 6.61 -0.57
N LEU A 365 -4.75 6.06 -1.64
CA LEU A 365 -5.48 4.79 -1.64
C LEU A 365 -4.55 3.68 -2.13
N GLY A 366 -4.38 2.63 -1.33
CA GLY A 366 -3.72 1.40 -1.73
C GLY A 366 -4.64 0.19 -1.57
N ASN A 367 -4.53 -0.78 -2.48
CA ASN A 367 -5.15 -2.10 -2.29
C ASN A 367 -4.11 -3.22 -2.38
N SER A 368 -4.23 -4.27 -1.56
CA SER A 368 -3.26 -5.37 -1.52
C SER A 368 -1.81 -4.85 -1.47
N ARG A 369 -0.94 -5.20 -2.43
CA ARG A 369 0.44 -4.67 -2.53
C ARG A 369 0.50 -3.13 -2.56
N GLY A 370 -0.48 -2.47 -3.15
CA GLY A 370 -0.61 -1.02 -3.12
C GLY A 370 -0.70 -0.45 -1.70
N THR A 371 -1.22 -1.21 -0.73
CA THR A 371 -1.21 -0.78 0.68
C THR A 371 0.20 -0.72 1.26
N MET A 372 1.14 -1.55 0.78
CA MET A 372 2.54 -1.49 1.19
C MET A 372 3.19 -0.20 0.70
N ALA A 373 3.02 0.12 -0.60
CA ALA A 373 3.52 1.37 -1.18
C ALA A 373 2.91 2.61 -0.52
N THR A 374 1.59 2.60 -0.30
CA THR A 374 0.89 3.68 0.41
C THR A 374 1.37 3.83 1.86
N SER A 375 1.56 2.73 2.57
CA SER A 375 2.08 2.77 3.95
C SER A 375 3.50 3.33 3.99
N TRP A 376 4.36 2.93 3.06
CA TRP A 376 5.69 3.52 2.92
C TRP A 376 5.63 5.02 2.62
N ALA A 377 4.80 5.45 1.67
CA ALA A 377 4.64 6.87 1.36
C ALA A 377 4.19 7.68 2.58
N MET A 378 3.24 7.15 3.36
CA MET A 378 2.78 7.77 4.60
C MET A 378 3.88 7.82 5.68
N THR A 379 4.62 6.72 5.88
CA THR A 379 5.76 6.68 6.82
C THR A 379 6.86 7.65 6.42
N MET A 380 7.25 7.69 5.14
CA MET A 380 8.22 8.64 4.60
C MET A 380 7.76 10.10 4.75
N ASN A 381 6.46 10.35 4.66
CA ASN A 381 5.91 11.70 4.77
C ASN A 381 5.80 12.21 6.21
N PHE A 382 5.43 11.34 7.16
CA PHE A 382 5.06 11.73 8.53
C PHE A 382 6.04 11.28 9.62
N ASP A 383 6.84 10.24 9.37
CA ASP A 383 7.84 9.73 10.33
C ASP A 383 9.28 10.01 9.85
N LYS A 384 9.76 9.21 8.89
CA LYS A 384 11.12 9.25 8.35
C LYS A 384 11.21 8.45 7.06
N ASP A 385 12.16 8.81 6.18
CA ASP A 385 12.49 8.05 4.97
C ASP A 385 13.82 7.33 5.16
N CYS A 386 13.78 6.00 5.25
CA CYS A 386 14.95 5.15 5.42
C CYS A 386 15.20 4.32 4.15
N SER A 387 16.47 4.19 3.75
CA SER A 387 16.88 3.42 2.58
C SER A 387 17.10 1.93 2.88
N TYR A 388 16.04 1.24 3.30
CA TYR A 388 16.07 -0.21 3.55
C TYR A 388 16.40 -1.03 2.28
N ASP A 389 16.24 -0.43 1.10
CA ASP A 389 16.60 -0.97 -0.20
C ASP A 389 18.02 -0.59 -0.66
N LEU A 390 18.92 -0.21 0.25
CA LEU A 390 20.34 0.04 -0.05
C LEU A 390 21.27 -0.80 0.84
N PRO A 391 22.52 -1.07 0.40
CA PRO A 391 23.50 -1.80 1.23
C PRO A 391 23.80 -1.11 2.56
N THR A 392 23.84 0.22 2.54
CA THR A 392 23.98 1.04 3.74
C THR A 392 22.66 1.78 3.97
N ILE A 393 22.02 1.50 5.11
CA ILE A 393 20.76 2.14 5.48
C ILE A 393 21.06 3.55 6.00
N ALA A 394 20.48 4.54 5.35
CA ALA A 394 20.45 5.92 5.80
C ALA A 394 19.00 6.37 5.97
N CYS A 395 18.72 7.09 7.06
CA CYS A 395 17.42 7.68 7.33
C CYS A 395 17.47 9.20 7.22
N LYS A 396 16.44 9.78 6.61
CA LYS A 396 16.21 11.21 6.48
C LYS A 396 14.96 11.61 7.25
N PRO A 397 14.85 12.89 7.67
CA PRO A 397 13.60 13.41 8.22
C PRO A 397 12.42 13.22 7.26
N ALA A 398 11.21 13.19 7.83
CA ALA A 398 9.97 13.09 7.06
C ALA A 398 9.87 14.17 5.97
N ALA A 399 9.29 13.82 4.82
CA ALA A 399 9.11 14.75 3.70
C ALA A 399 8.18 15.93 4.03
N GLY A 400 7.20 15.73 4.93
CA GLY A 400 6.39 16.81 5.48
C GLY A 400 5.40 17.43 4.49
N ASP A 401 4.97 16.70 3.46
CA ASP A 401 3.95 17.16 2.52
C ASP A 401 2.61 17.31 3.23
N ARG A 402 2.25 18.57 3.49
CA ARG A 402 1.03 18.94 4.20
C ARG A 402 -0.23 18.72 3.37
N THR A 403 -0.13 18.46 2.06
CA THR A 403 -1.29 18.22 1.22
C THR A 403 -1.88 16.83 1.47
N ILE A 404 -1.06 15.86 1.88
CA ILE A 404 -1.48 14.50 2.24
C ILE A 404 -2.28 14.54 3.54
N LYS A 405 -3.50 14.01 3.52
CA LYS A 405 -4.47 14.08 4.63
C LYS A 405 -4.76 12.74 5.28
N GLY A 406 -4.37 11.63 4.65
CA GLY A 406 -4.63 10.30 5.17
C GLY A 406 -4.41 9.20 4.15
N ALA A 407 -4.62 7.98 4.60
CA ALA A 407 -4.52 6.77 3.80
C ALA A 407 -5.87 6.05 3.71
N ILE A 408 -6.11 5.36 2.60
CA ILE A 408 -7.20 4.40 2.42
C ILE A 408 -6.54 3.07 2.09
N LEU A 409 -6.70 2.07 2.95
CA LEU A 409 -6.00 0.79 2.87
C LEU A 409 -7.01 -0.35 2.76
N VAL A 410 -7.09 -0.98 1.59
CA VAL A 410 -8.00 -2.10 1.32
C VAL A 410 -7.21 -3.40 1.19
N ALA A 411 -7.54 -4.41 1.99
CA ALA A 411 -6.83 -5.69 2.09
C ALA A 411 -5.32 -5.47 2.36
N GLU A 412 -5.02 -5.02 3.57
CA GLU A 412 -3.80 -4.27 3.88
C GLU A 412 -2.67 -5.07 4.53
N PHE A 413 -1.42 -4.59 4.35
CA PHE A 413 -0.17 -5.14 4.90
C PHE A 413 0.58 -4.17 5.85
N SER A 414 -0.06 -3.08 6.28
CA SER A 414 0.49 -2.03 7.15
C SER A 414 0.92 -2.52 8.53
N ALA A 415 0.39 -3.65 9.01
CA ALA A 415 0.75 -4.25 10.29
C ALA A 415 2.16 -4.88 10.31
N GLY A 416 2.79 -5.08 9.15
CA GLY A 416 4.15 -5.62 9.05
C GLY A 416 4.27 -7.11 9.39
N ALA A 417 5.51 -7.57 9.54
CA ALA A 417 5.85 -8.99 9.66
C ALA A 417 5.46 -9.64 11.00
N GLY A 418 5.14 -8.86 12.02
CA GLY A 418 4.74 -9.37 13.34
C GLY A 418 3.34 -10.00 13.35
N HIS A 419 2.48 -9.58 12.42
CA HIS A 419 1.08 -10.00 12.35
C HIS A 419 0.79 -11.02 11.25
N VAL A 420 1.77 -11.88 10.92
CA VAL A 420 1.53 -12.98 9.98
C VAL A 420 0.43 -13.90 10.52
N PRO A 421 -0.52 -14.37 9.68
CA PRO A 421 -1.57 -15.29 10.11
C PRO A 421 -1.02 -16.57 10.75
N ALA A 422 -1.68 -17.06 11.80
CA ALA A 422 -1.35 -18.31 12.49
C ALA A 422 -1.56 -19.54 11.62
N GLN A 423 -2.67 -19.58 10.88
CA GLN A 423 -2.97 -20.64 9.92
C GLN A 423 -2.58 -20.20 8.51
N THR A 424 -1.59 -20.90 7.93
CA THR A 424 -1.13 -20.71 6.55
C THR A 424 -1.39 -21.97 5.71
N SER A 425 -1.66 -21.77 4.42
CA SER A 425 -1.73 -22.85 3.43
C SER A 425 -0.36 -23.05 2.78
N ALA A 426 -0.17 -24.18 2.08
CA ALA A 426 1.04 -24.40 1.28
C ALA A 426 1.24 -23.32 0.20
N VAL A 427 0.14 -22.74 -0.31
CA VAL A 427 0.17 -21.64 -1.27
C VAL A 427 0.72 -20.36 -0.64
N ASP A 428 0.37 -20.07 0.61
CA ASP A 428 0.92 -18.91 1.34
C ASP A 428 2.41 -19.08 1.60
N ASP A 429 2.78 -20.25 2.11
CA ASP A 429 4.17 -20.62 2.42
C ASP A 429 5.04 -20.54 1.16
N GLY A 430 4.50 -20.92 -0.01
CA GLY A 430 5.23 -20.84 -1.29
C GLY A 430 5.34 -19.43 -1.89
N ARG A 431 4.46 -18.49 -1.51
CA ARG A 431 4.39 -17.15 -2.14
C ARG A 431 5.20 -16.08 -1.41
N GLY A 432 5.71 -16.37 -0.21
CA GLY A 432 6.32 -15.41 0.72
C GLY A 432 5.41 -14.87 1.86
N PRO A 433 4.06 -14.84 1.75
CA PRO A 433 3.17 -14.46 2.84
C PRO A 433 3.10 -15.43 4.03
N GLY A 434 3.52 -16.67 3.88
CA GLY A 434 3.35 -17.69 4.91
C GLY A 434 4.27 -17.53 6.13
N LYS A 435 4.51 -18.63 6.84
CA LYS A 435 5.23 -18.64 8.13
C LYS A 435 6.64 -18.03 8.08
N ASP A 436 7.30 -18.08 6.92
CA ASP A 436 8.68 -17.60 6.73
C ASP A 436 8.75 -16.12 6.31
N ARG A 437 7.63 -15.36 6.34
CA ARG A 437 7.58 -13.97 5.82
C ARG A 437 8.69 -13.07 6.38
N GLY A 438 8.98 -13.17 7.69
CA GLY A 438 10.05 -12.38 8.31
C GLY A 438 11.45 -12.71 7.77
N LEU A 439 11.73 -13.99 7.52
CA LEU A 439 12.98 -14.44 6.91
C LEU A 439 13.05 -14.05 5.43
N PHE A 440 11.93 -14.17 4.71
CA PHE A 440 11.83 -13.72 3.32
C PHE A 440 12.14 -12.22 3.21
N ILE A 441 11.59 -11.37 4.10
CA ILE A 441 11.87 -9.92 4.12
C ILE A 441 13.37 -9.66 4.26
N GLY A 442 14.00 -10.20 5.31
CA GLY A 442 15.44 -10.03 5.52
C GLY A 442 16.27 -10.57 4.34
N GLY A 443 15.86 -11.69 3.76
CA GLY A 443 16.53 -12.31 2.62
C GLY A 443 16.47 -11.47 1.34
N ILE A 444 15.27 -11.06 0.92
CA ILE A 444 15.13 -10.29 -0.32
C ILE A 444 15.75 -8.89 -0.22
N GLU A 445 15.75 -8.28 0.96
CA GLU A 445 16.39 -6.98 1.18
C GLU A 445 17.92 -7.08 1.16
N VAL A 446 18.50 -8.13 1.76
CA VAL A 446 19.96 -8.33 1.83
C VAL A 446 20.52 -8.82 0.50
N GLU A 447 19.90 -9.83 -0.12
CA GLU A 447 20.43 -10.47 -1.32
C GLU A 447 20.15 -9.66 -2.58
N HIS A 448 19.07 -8.87 -2.59
CA HIS A 448 18.59 -8.17 -3.79
C HIS A 448 18.32 -6.68 -3.59
N ASN A 449 18.47 -6.10 -2.41
CA ASN A 449 18.15 -4.67 -2.21
C ASN A 449 16.71 -4.32 -2.64
N ILE A 450 15.77 -5.25 -2.41
CA ILE A 450 14.35 -5.06 -2.70
C ILE A 450 13.58 -5.14 -1.38
N VAL A 451 12.78 -4.12 -1.08
CA VAL A 451 11.82 -4.15 0.02
C VAL A 451 10.47 -4.56 -0.54
N PHE A 452 10.12 -5.86 -0.46
CA PHE A 452 8.84 -6.35 -0.98
C PHE A 452 7.71 -6.15 0.03
N PHE A 453 7.76 -6.84 1.17
CA PHE A 453 6.83 -6.61 2.29
C PHE A 453 7.43 -5.58 3.25
N PRO A 454 6.60 -4.78 3.93
CA PRO A 454 7.09 -3.89 4.96
C PRO A 454 7.55 -4.68 6.20
N SER A 455 8.67 -4.27 6.78
CA SER A 455 9.00 -4.55 8.17
C SER A 455 8.07 -3.79 9.13
N SER A 456 8.30 -3.85 10.43
CA SER A 456 7.52 -3.09 11.41
C SER A 456 7.68 -1.56 11.33
N ALA A 457 8.59 -1.06 10.48
CA ALA A 457 8.82 0.37 10.32
C ALA A 457 7.56 1.13 9.87
N THR A 458 6.71 0.51 9.05
CA THR A 458 5.43 1.12 8.66
C THR A 458 4.48 1.21 9.86
N LEU A 459 4.26 0.10 10.58
CA LEU A 459 3.46 0.04 11.81
C LEU A 459 3.88 1.09 12.86
N ALA A 460 5.18 1.22 13.11
CA ALA A 460 5.73 2.21 14.05
C ALA A 460 5.36 3.66 13.66
N GLY A 461 5.33 3.95 12.36
CA GLY A 461 5.01 5.27 11.81
C GLY A 461 3.53 5.65 11.85
N ILE A 462 2.60 4.68 11.95
CA ILE A 462 1.14 4.92 11.86
C ILE A 462 0.65 5.91 12.92
N SER A 463 1.28 5.92 14.10
CA SER A 463 0.93 6.85 15.19
C SER A 463 1.05 8.34 14.84
N LYS A 464 1.78 8.65 13.76
CA LYS A 464 1.99 10.00 13.22
C LYS A 464 1.08 10.32 12.05
N TRP A 465 0.30 9.35 11.55
CA TRP A 465 -0.56 9.56 10.40
C TRP A 465 -1.79 10.40 10.80
N PRO A 466 -2.19 11.38 9.98
CA PRO A 466 -3.30 12.29 10.31
C PRO A 466 -4.66 11.60 10.32
N SER A 467 -4.87 10.59 9.48
CA SER A 467 -6.11 9.82 9.39
C SER A 467 -5.89 8.55 8.56
N ALA A 468 -6.72 7.52 8.75
CA ALA A 468 -6.71 6.34 7.88
C ALA A 468 -8.06 5.60 7.81
N PHE A 469 -8.38 5.08 6.65
CA PHE A 469 -9.47 4.13 6.45
C PHE A 469 -8.89 2.75 6.18
N PHE A 470 -9.50 1.73 6.78
CA PHE A 470 -9.14 0.33 6.58
C PHE A 470 -10.37 -0.44 6.09
N ALA A 471 -10.18 -1.32 5.12
CA ALA A 471 -11.16 -2.33 4.77
C ALA A 471 -10.49 -3.67 4.52
N ARG A 472 -11.06 -4.77 5.01
CA ARG A 472 -10.53 -6.12 4.76
C ARG A 472 -11.58 -7.21 4.85
N GLY A 473 -11.28 -8.31 4.18
CA GLY A 473 -11.89 -9.59 4.47
C GLY A 473 -11.45 -10.12 5.84
N LEU A 474 -12.34 -10.82 6.54
CA LEU A 474 -12.06 -11.40 7.85
C LEU A 474 -10.97 -12.48 7.79
N TRP A 475 -10.89 -13.25 6.69
CA TRP A 475 -9.86 -14.26 6.48
C TRP A 475 -8.79 -13.85 5.46
N CYS A 476 -8.54 -12.55 5.36
CA CYS A 476 -7.47 -11.96 4.56
C CYS A 476 -6.07 -12.47 4.99
N TYR A 477 -5.30 -13.02 4.05
CA TYR A 477 -3.95 -13.57 4.31
C TYR A 477 -2.86 -12.51 4.55
N ALA A 478 -3.15 -11.24 4.28
CA ALA A 478 -2.17 -10.16 4.40
C ALA A 478 -1.71 -9.97 5.85
N SER A 479 -2.57 -10.20 6.83
CA SER A 479 -2.29 -10.04 8.25
C SER A 479 -3.38 -10.72 9.08
N GLY A 480 -3.07 -11.17 10.29
CA GLY A 480 -4.09 -11.47 11.30
C GLY A 480 -5.00 -10.25 11.54
N LEU A 481 -6.26 -10.47 11.91
CA LEU A 481 -7.20 -9.37 12.15
C LEU A 481 -6.73 -8.46 13.29
N GLU A 482 -6.00 -8.99 14.27
CA GLU A 482 -5.34 -8.23 15.34
C GLU A 482 -4.34 -7.22 14.79
N GLY A 483 -3.63 -7.52 13.71
CA GLY A 483 -2.69 -6.58 13.09
C GLY A 483 -3.38 -5.36 12.48
N THR A 484 -4.51 -5.57 11.81
CA THR A 484 -5.32 -4.44 11.30
C THR A 484 -5.90 -3.61 12.45
N ILE A 485 -6.27 -4.27 13.56
CA ILE A 485 -6.75 -3.58 14.77
C ILE A 485 -5.61 -2.77 15.42
N ASP A 486 -4.38 -3.29 15.49
CA ASP A 486 -3.22 -2.55 16.00
C ASP A 486 -2.92 -1.31 15.13
N SER A 487 -2.84 -1.48 13.81
CA SER A 487 -2.74 -0.37 12.86
C SER A 487 -3.86 0.67 13.08
N TYR A 488 -5.11 0.23 13.22
CA TYR A 488 -6.24 1.12 13.50
C TYR A 488 -6.08 1.87 14.82
N HIS A 489 -5.69 1.22 15.92
CA HIS A 489 -5.55 1.87 17.23
C HIS A 489 -4.44 2.91 17.25
N ARG A 490 -3.36 2.70 16.48
CA ARG A 490 -2.25 3.65 16.36
C ARG A 490 -2.66 4.97 15.72
N VAL A 491 -3.60 4.97 14.77
CA VAL A 491 -4.06 6.23 14.14
C VAL A 491 -4.76 7.11 15.17
N LYS A 492 -4.27 8.33 15.38
CA LYS A 492 -4.84 9.25 16.39
C LYS A 492 -5.97 10.14 15.87
N GLY A 493 -5.98 10.43 14.56
CA GLY A 493 -7.02 11.25 13.94
C GLY A 493 -8.22 10.44 13.45
N LEU A 494 -8.92 11.00 12.45
CA LEU A 494 -10.09 10.34 11.86
C LEU A 494 -9.73 8.95 11.34
N LYS A 495 -10.53 7.97 11.71
CA LYS A 495 -10.31 6.59 11.29
C LYS A 495 -11.59 5.79 11.24
N ASP A 496 -11.57 4.81 10.34
CA ASP A 496 -12.65 3.85 10.18
C ASP A 496 -12.09 2.47 9.76
N LEU A 497 -12.81 1.41 10.12
CA LEU A 497 -12.48 0.03 9.77
C LEU A 497 -13.75 -0.71 9.33
N VAL A 498 -13.71 -1.27 8.12
CA VAL A 498 -14.74 -2.14 7.56
C VAL A 498 -14.21 -3.56 7.47
N VAL A 499 -14.90 -4.51 8.10
CA VAL A 499 -14.65 -5.94 7.93
C VAL A 499 -15.78 -6.61 7.17
N VAL A 500 -15.44 -7.57 6.33
CA VAL A 500 -16.35 -8.32 5.46
C VAL A 500 -16.11 -9.81 5.63
N ARG A 501 -17.16 -10.64 5.60
CA ARG A 501 -17.04 -12.11 5.59
C ARG A 501 -16.59 -12.59 4.21
N ALA A 502 -15.33 -12.29 3.89
CA ALA A 502 -14.71 -12.51 2.60
C ALA A 502 -13.18 -12.65 2.72
N PRO A 503 -12.48 -13.08 1.64
CA PRO A 503 -11.03 -13.21 1.60
C PRO A 503 -10.30 -11.90 1.32
N HIS A 504 -9.00 -12.02 1.06
CA HIS A 504 -8.13 -10.90 0.67
C HIS A 504 -8.59 -10.15 -0.61
N PRO A 505 -8.97 -10.81 -1.72
CA PRO A 505 -9.27 -10.11 -2.97
C PRO A 505 -10.65 -9.44 -2.96
N TYR A 506 -10.65 -8.11 -2.97
CA TYR A 506 -11.85 -7.27 -2.92
C TYR A 506 -12.88 -7.61 -4.00
N GLU A 507 -12.43 -7.92 -5.21
CA GLU A 507 -13.26 -8.23 -6.37
C GLU A 507 -14.11 -9.49 -6.20
N THR A 508 -13.84 -10.32 -5.20
CA THR A 508 -14.64 -11.51 -4.85
C THR A 508 -15.62 -11.28 -3.71
N TRP A 509 -15.56 -10.12 -3.06
CA TRP A 509 -16.49 -9.82 -1.98
C TRP A 509 -17.92 -9.72 -2.53
N PRO A 510 -18.95 -10.07 -1.75
CA PRO A 510 -20.33 -9.88 -2.17
C PRO A 510 -20.59 -8.44 -2.63
N GLU A 511 -21.39 -8.25 -3.68
CA GLU A 511 -21.61 -6.94 -4.30
C GLU A 511 -22.15 -5.90 -3.31
N GLU A 512 -23.08 -6.31 -2.43
CA GLU A 512 -23.60 -5.44 -1.36
C GLU A 512 -22.48 -4.96 -0.43
N GLU A 513 -21.54 -5.84 -0.10
CA GLU A 513 -20.40 -5.52 0.76
C GLU A 513 -19.35 -4.68 0.03
N GLN A 514 -19.17 -4.88 -1.28
CA GLN A 514 -18.39 -3.98 -2.13
C GLN A 514 -18.95 -2.56 -2.09
N LYS A 515 -20.28 -2.41 -2.20
CA LYS A 515 -20.99 -1.12 -2.14
C LYS A 515 -20.87 -0.49 -0.74
N ARG A 516 -21.13 -1.25 0.33
CA ARG A 516 -21.00 -0.78 1.71
C ARG A 516 -19.60 -0.26 2.02
N MET A 517 -18.56 -0.97 1.56
CA MET A 517 -17.18 -0.53 1.69
C MET A 517 -16.95 0.80 0.97
N GLN A 518 -17.40 0.93 -0.30
CA GLN A 518 -17.25 2.15 -1.07
C GLN A 518 -17.95 3.35 -0.42
N GLU A 519 -19.18 3.16 0.09
CA GLU A 519 -19.92 4.21 0.79
C GLU A 519 -19.19 4.69 2.05
N ARG A 520 -18.67 3.76 2.86
CA ARG A 520 -17.90 4.08 4.07
C ARG A 520 -16.57 4.75 3.76
N MET A 521 -15.89 4.30 2.71
CA MET A 521 -14.67 4.91 2.20
C MET A 521 -14.91 6.35 1.74
N ILE A 522 -16.00 6.61 1.01
CA ILE A 522 -16.40 7.95 0.57
C ILE A 522 -16.73 8.83 1.78
N ALA A 523 -17.50 8.33 2.74
CA ALA A 523 -17.86 9.07 3.95
C ALA A 523 -16.61 9.48 4.75
N TYR A 524 -15.65 8.56 4.92
CA TYR A 524 -14.34 8.87 5.52
C TYR A 524 -13.59 9.94 4.71
N ALA A 525 -13.48 9.76 3.39
CA ALA A 525 -12.73 10.65 2.54
C ALA A 525 -13.31 12.08 2.60
N GLN A 526 -14.63 12.20 2.53
CA GLN A 526 -15.34 13.47 2.66
C GLN A 526 -15.11 14.11 4.03
N ALA A 527 -15.23 13.34 5.12
CA ALA A 527 -14.97 13.84 6.47
C ALA A 527 -13.56 14.41 6.62
N VAL A 528 -12.54 13.72 6.09
CA VAL A 528 -11.14 14.17 6.16
C VAL A 528 -10.92 15.44 5.34
N VAL A 529 -11.36 15.48 4.08
CA VAL A 529 -11.09 16.64 3.21
C VAL A 529 -11.90 17.87 3.61
N LEU A 530 -13.09 17.68 4.19
CA LEU A 530 -13.93 18.76 4.72
C LEU A 530 -13.60 19.11 6.18
N ARG A 531 -12.64 18.40 6.80
CA ARG A 531 -12.21 18.60 8.20
C ARG A 531 -13.36 18.47 9.21
N ARG A 532 -14.23 17.48 9.02
CA ARG A 532 -15.27 17.12 9.98
C ARG A 532 -14.62 16.43 11.20
N SER A 533 -15.31 16.47 12.34
CA SER A 533 -14.88 15.76 13.56
C SER A 533 -15.25 14.27 13.55
N GLU A 534 -16.22 13.89 12.72
CA GLU A 534 -16.82 12.55 12.71
C GLU A 534 -17.04 12.03 11.29
N ILE A 535 -17.14 10.70 11.17
CA ILE A 535 -17.40 9.98 9.93
C ILE A 535 -18.85 9.46 9.99
N PRO A 536 -19.76 9.95 9.14
CA PRO A 536 -21.13 9.47 9.09
C PRO A 536 -21.20 7.96 8.86
N GLY A 537 -22.09 7.28 9.58
CA GLY A 537 -22.31 5.82 9.44
C GLY A 537 -21.17 4.94 9.96
N ARG A 538 -20.16 5.51 10.63
CA ARG A 538 -19.10 4.72 11.28
C ARG A 538 -19.69 3.84 12.38
N ARG A 539 -19.36 2.55 12.35
CA ARG A 539 -19.72 1.59 13.41
C ARG A 539 -18.64 1.58 14.49
N THR A 540 -19.04 1.73 15.74
CA THR A 540 -18.15 1.65 16.91
C THR A 540 -18.04 0.21 17.40
N TRP A 541 -16.89 -0.11 17.98
CA TRP A 541 -16.57 -1.41 18.57
C TRP A 541 -15.47 -1.19 19.62
N SER A 542 -15.47 -2.02 20.66
CA SER A 542 -14.53 -1.94 21.79
C SER A 542 -13.54 -3.10 21.85
N ASN A 543 -13.87 -4.21 21.18
CA ASN A 543 -13.05 -5.43 21.14
C ASN A 543 -13.21 -6.11 19.76
N MET A 544 -12.38 -7.13 19.52
CA MET A 544 -12.35 -7.85 18.25
C MET A 544 -13.69 -8.53 17.91
N LYS A 545 -14.41 -9.07 18.91
CA LYS A 545 -15.71 -9.73 18.69
C LYS A 545 -16.78 -8.74 18.21
N GLU A 546 -16.83 -7.56 18.83
CA GLU A 546 -17.72 -6.48 18.38
C GLU A 546 -17.37 -5.98 16.98
N LEU A 547 -16.08 -5.89 16.63
CA LEU A 547 -15.66 -5.57 15.27
C LEU A 547 -16.17 -6.63 14.27
N VAL A 548 -15.97 -7.91 14.55
CA VAL A 548 -16.45 -9.01 13.70
C VAL A 548 -17.98 -8.95 13.54
N ALA A 549 -18.71 -8.58 14.60
CA ALA A 549 -20.16 -8.36 14.55
C ALA A 549 -20.58 -7.18 13.67
N THR A 550 -19.67 -6.28 13.30
CA THR A 550 -19.97 -5.22 12.31
C THR A 550 -19.97 -5.71 10.85
N SER A 551 -19.54 -6.96 10.58
CA SER A 551 -19.64 -7.54 9.24
C SER A 551 -21.09 -7.83 8.85
N GLY A 552 -21.44 -7.59 7.59
CA GLY A 552 -22.77 -7.93 7.06
C GLY A 552 -23.01 -9.44 7.08
N ASP A 553 -24.28 -9.84 7.07
CA ASP A 553 -24.68 -11.25 7.00
C ASP A 553 -24.74 -11.78 5.57
N VAL A 554 -23.69 -11.48 4.82
CA VAL A 554 -23.49 -11.93 3.44
C VAL A 554 -22.08 -12.47 3.35
N TRP A 555 -21.93 -13.61 2.68
CA TRP A 555 -20.71 -14.39 2.65
C TRP A 555 -20.17 -14.44 1.24
N GLU A 556 -18.84 -14.48 1.13
CA GLU A 556 -18.20 -14.87 -0.13
C GLU A 556 -18.78 -16.23 -0.61
N PRO A 557 -19.11 -16.38 -1.91
CA PRO A 557 -19.94 -17.49 -2.40
C PRO A 557 -19.48 -18.91 -2.09
N SER A 558 -18.17 -19.15 -1.92
CA SER A 558 -17.63 -20.47 -1.60
C SER A 558 -17.61 -20.79 -0.10
N THR A 559 -18.02 -19.84 0.75
CA THR A 559 -18.07 -20.00 2.21
C THR A 559 -19.51 -20.01 2.70
N HIS A 560 -19.88 -21.02 3.49
CA HIS A 560 -21.22 -21.16 4.04
C HIS A 560 -21.26 -20.97 5.56
N PRO A 561 -22.37 -20.43 6.11
CA PRO A 561 -22.55 -20.31 7.55
C PRO A 561 -22.39 -21.66 8.27
N THR A 562 -21.59 -21.69 9.33
CA THR A 562 -21.43 -22.88 10.18
C THR A 562 -22.14 -22.65 11.51
N LEU A 563 -23.24 -23.37 11.74
CA LEU A 563 -23.98 -23.34 13.01
C LEU A 563 -23.27 -24.17 14.08
N LYS A 564 -23.28 -23.69 15.33
CA LYS A 564 -22.82 -24.44 16.50
C LYS A 564 -23.99 -24.69 17.47
N PRO A 565 -24.00 -25.84 18.17
CA PRO A 565 -25.00 -26.13 19.21
C PRO A 565 -25.07 -25.05 20.30
#